data_AF-A0A382VET2-F1
#
_entry.id   AF-A0A382VET2-F1
#
_cell.length_a   1.000
_cell.length_b   1.000
_cell.length_c   1.000
_cell.angle_alpha   90.00
_cell.angle_beta   90.00
_cell.angle_gamma   90.00
#
_symmetry.space_group_name_H-M   'P 1'
#
loop_
_entity.id
_entity.type
_entity.pdbx_description
1 polymer ?
#
loop_
_entity_poly.entity_id
_entity_poly.type
_entity_poly.pdbx_seq_one_letter_code
_entity_poly.pdbx_strand_id
1 'polypeptide(L)' 'MLGGRQSDAMTAASAVEMIHNFTLVHDDIMDNDEMRHGVPTTHKKFDMPLAILA' A
#
# COMPACT_ATOMS: atom_id res chain seq x y z
N MET A 1 -20.08 14.19 8.65
CA MET A 1 -20.23 13.36 9.86
C MET A 1 -19.84 14.08 11.14
N LEU A 2 -18.70 14.78 11.21
CA LEU A 2 -18.23 15.47 12.43
C LEU A 2 -18.07 17.00 12.31
N GLY A 3 -18.46 17.60 11.18
CA GLY A 3 -18.39 19.06 10.96
C GLY A 3 -17.00 19.63 10.62
N GLY A 4 -15.93 18.82 10.64
CA GLY A 4 -14.59 19.24 10.23
C GLY A 4 -14.39 19.34 8.71
N ARG A 5 -13.34 20.06 8.28
CA ARG A 5 -12.97 20.17 6.86
C ARG A 5 -12.09 18.98 6.46
N GLN A 6 -12.29 18.45 5.26
CA GLN A 6 -11.51 17.31 4.77
C GLN A 6 -10.01 17.58 4.71
N SER A 7 -9.62 18.82 4.37
CA SER A 7 -8.21 19.27 4.34
C SER A 7 -7.48 19.02 5.66
N ASP A 8 -8.19 19.13 6.78
CA ASP A 8 -7.61 19.01 8.11
C ASP A 8 -7.25 17.54 8.43
N ALA A 9 -7.90 16.58 7.78
CA ALA A 9 -7.66 15.15 7.95
C ALA A 9 -6.65 14.58 6.93
N MET A 10 -6.24 15.36 5.92
CA MET A 10 -5.49 14.84 4.78
C MET A 10 -4.18 14.18 5.18
N THR A 11 -3.42 14.79 6.09
CA THR A 11 -2.14 14.22 6.57
C THR A 11 -2.35 12.86 7.25
N ALA A 12 -3.37 12.75 8.11
CA ALA A 12 -3.68 11.50 8.78
C ALA A 12 -4.18 10.43 7.79
N ALA A 13 -5.03 10.82 6.85
CA ALA A 13 -5.52 9.93 5.80
C ALA A 13 -4.36 9.38 4.94
N SER A 14 -3.44 10.23 4.50
CA SER A 14 -2.27 9.80 3.74
C SER A 14 -1.34 8.88 4.55
N ALA A 15 -1.13 9.16 5.84
CA ALA A 15 -0.32 8.31 6.69
C ALA A 15 -0.94 6.90 6.86
N VAL A 16 -2.25 6.82 7.05
CA VAL A 16 -2.97 5.55 7.12
C VAL A 16 -2.87 4.79 5.79
N GLU A 17 -3.06 5.48 4.68
CA GLU A 17 -3.00 4.87 3.34
C GLU A 17 -1.59 4.38 2.97
N MET A 18 -0.55 5.10 3.40
CA MET A 18 0.84 4.64 3.25
C MET A 18 1.09 3.34 4.00
N ILE A 19 0.65 3.24 5.25
CA ILE A 19 0.79 2.00 6.05
C ILE A 19 -0.05 0.88 5.42
N HIS A 20 -1.26 1.19 4.95
CA HIS A 20 -2.10 0.21 4.25
C HIS A 20 -1.38 -0.38 3.04
N ASN A 21 -0.84 0.45 2.15
CA ASN A 21 -0.14 -0.03 0.95
C ASN A 21 1.17 -0.76 1.30
N PHE A 22 1.91 -0.30 2.31
CA PHE A 22 3.07 -1.03 2.83
C PHE A 22 2.67 -2.46 3.24
N THR A 23 1.60 -2.61 4.03
CA THR A 23 1.15 -3.95 4.43
C THR A 23 0.76 -4.81 3.24
N LEU A 24 0.07 -4.26 2.23
CA LEU A 24 -0.29 -5.00 1.01
C LEU A 24 0.92 -5.48 0.22
N VAL A 25 1.99 -4.67 0.11
CA VAL A 25 3.22 -5.08 -0.59
C VAL A 25 3.85 -6.29 0.09
N HIS A 26 3.90 -6.27 1.42
CA HIS A 26 4.43 -7.39 2.20
C HIS A 26 3.50 -8.61 2.19
N ASP A 27 2.19 -8.39 2.21
CA ASP A 27 1.16 -9.43 2.10
C ASP A 27 1.28 -10.17 0.77
N ASP A 28 1.41 -9.45 -0.34
CA ASP A 28 1.60 -10.03 -1.68
C ASP A 28 2.84 -10.95 -1.72
N ILE A 29 3.90 -10.60 -1.00
CA ILE A 29 5.11 -11.44 -0.88
C ILE A 29 4.84 -12.68 -0.03
N MET A 30 4.17 -12.53 1.11
CA MET A 30 3.86 -13.65 2.02
C MET A 30 2.95 -14.68 1.34
N ASP A 31 1.96 -14.22 0.59
CA ASP A 31 0.96 -15.06 -0.06
C ASP A 31 1.37 -15.54 -1.46
N ASN A 32 2.50 -15.02 -1.99
CA ASN A 32 2.97 -15.26 -3.36
C ASN A 32 1.98 -14.79 -4.44
N ASP A 33 1.27 -13.69 -4.18
CA ASP A 33 0.33 -13.10 -5.12
C ASP A 33 1.06 -12.47 -6.30
N GLU A 34 0.74 -12.90 -7.52
CA GLU A 34 1.38 -12.33 -8.72
C GLU A 34 0.70 -11.05 -9.23
N MET A 35 -0.58 -10.86 -8.88
CA MET A 35 -1.42 -9.78 -9.40
C MET A 35 -2.30 -9.18 -8.31
N ARG A 36 -2.43 -7.85 -8.27
CA ARG A 36 -3.36 -7.11 -7.41
C ARG A 36 -4.06 -6.03 -8.22
N HIS A 37 -5.39 -5.93 -8.06
CA HIS A 37 -6.23 -4.98 -8.80
C HIS A 37 -6.02 -4.99 -10.33
N GLY A 38 -5.73 -6.17 -10.90
CA GLY A 38 -5.52 -6.33 -12.34
C GLY A 38 -4.14 -5.92 -12.86
N VAL A 39 -3.18 -5.59 -11.97
CA VAL A 39 -1.79 -5.26 -12.33
C VAL A 39 -0.80 -6.14 -11.56
N PRO A 40 0.44 -6.31 -12.05
CA PRO A 40 1.46 -7.08 -11.32
C PRO A 40 1.77 -6.48 -9.95
N THR A 41 1.93 -7.35 -8.94
CA THR A 41 2.34 -6.94 -7.59
C THR A 41 3.77 -6.39 -7.58
N THR A 42 4.12 -5.63 -6.53
CA THR A 42 5.41 -4.90 -6.46
C THR A 42 6.61 -5.83 -6.63
N HIS A 43 6.61 -7.01 -5.98
CA HIS A 43 7.71 -7.96 -6.08
C HIS A 43 7.80 -8.66 -7.44
N LYS A 44 6.68 -8.77 -8.18
CA LYS A 44 6.69 -9.25 -9.57
C LYS A 44 7.20 -8.21 -10.55
N LYS A 45 6.99 -6.92 -10.25
CA LYS A 45 7.37 -5.82 -11.14
C LYS A 45 8.80 -5.33 -10.91
N PHE A 46 9.28 -5.34 -9.67
CA PHE A 46 10.55 -4.71 -9.26
C PHE A 46 11.50 -5.65 -8.53
N ASP A 47 11.25 -6.95 -8.55
CA ASP A 47 11.97 -7.96 -7.78
C ASP A 47 11.79 -7.86 -6.26
N MET A 48 11.99 -9.00 -5.61
CA MET A 48 11.72 -9.19 -4.19
C MET A 48 12.55 -8.27 -3.25
N PRO A 49 13.86 -8.06 -3.45
CA PRO A 49 14.64 -7.21 -2.54
C PRO A 49 14.17 -5.76 -2.52
N LEU A 50 13.73 -5.21 -3.66
CA LEU A 50 13.21 -3.85 -3.72
C LEU A 50 11.81 -3.76 -3.12
N ALA A 51 10.96 -4.77 -3.34
CA ALA A 51 9.63 -4.81 -2.75
C ALA A 51 9.65 -4.90 -1.22
N ILE A 52 10.64 -5.58 -0.63
CA ILE A 52 10.81 -5.64 0.84
C ILE A 52 11.17 -4.26 1.45
N LEU A 53 11.76 -3.36 0.66
CA LEU A 53 12.21 -2.04 1.11
C LEU A 53 11.20 -0.91 0.80
N ALA A 54 10.08 -1.24 0.16
CA ALA A 54 9.05 -0.29 -0.28
C ALA A 54 7.99 -0.08 0.81
#